data_AF-A0A4U5N4S5-F1
#
_entry.id   AF-A0A4U5N4S5-F1
#
_cell.length_a   1.000
_cell.length_b   1.000
_cell.length_c   1.000
_cell.angle_alpha   90.00
_cell.angle_beta   90.00
_cell.angle_gamma   90.00
#
_symmetry.space_group_name_H-M   'P 1'
#
loop_
_entity.id
_entity.type
_entity.pdbx_description
1 polymer ?
#
loop_
_entity_poly.entity_id
_entity_poly.type
_entity_poly.pdbx_seq_one_letter_code
_entity_poly.pdbx_strand_id
1 'polypeptide(L)'
;MATFWLHNILQEHIADLATEVLEEPMHEIDLRSSRSEKATAPAAEKLEENELQEALDVVKLNYKDIQRRNEEIGFDLAKMAELKNSVNGRIEDLEMQLAKTKQELAMNNEGKEKDAADLMRLRRHLIEVEEASTLEAQASEAATKCLREELAAMQESSAEATRSVVEMRAKLSADIADLQKKVDSEKAKRRALQRLLQASDAELQNTKATAANLREALNGMCEDQRKEAVDHAEEISRLKEDVKQARIETENLRAIAAQRDTEKKLLESTIAALEAEVTSQAKTIEELDSQVQESRLPSTSPSGPKVDDSVLRKLFLSYFTAPQDKKQQISLLMASVLAYPEEEMEIVRNAVQKDSAGWFSWLGASPGEPSLAEKFVLFLEQESLH
;
A
#
# COMPACT_ATOMS: atom_id res chain seq x y z
N MET A 1 -34.98 85.42 100.52
CA MET A 1 -36.09 86.12 101.22
C MET A 1 -36.18 85.81 102.71
N ALA A 2 -35.72 84.65 103.21
CA ALA A 2 -35.70 84.37 104.67
C ALA A 2 -34.60 85.14 105.46
N THR A 3 -33.53 85.58 104.80
CA THR A 3 -32.44 86.36 105.42
C THR A 3 -32.77 87.84 105.60
N PHE A 4 -33.71 88.38 104.82
CA PHE A 4 -34.19 89.76 104.96
C PHE A 4 -35.20 89.91 106.11
N TRP A 5 -35.92 88.83 106.44
CA TRP A 5 -36.92 88.82 107.52
C TRP A 5 -36.27 88.76 108.92
N LEU A 6 -35.16 88.02 109.06
CA LEU A 6 -34.41 87.95 110.32
C LEU A 6 -33.57 89.22 110.61
N HIS A 7 -33.11 89.92 109.56
CA HIS A 7 -32.39 91.19 109.75
C HIS A 7 -33.32 92.33 110.18
N ASN A 8 -34.58 92.34 109.74
CA ASN A 8 -35.55 93.38 110.10
C ASN A 8 -36.07 93.21 111.55
N ILE A 9 -36.27 91.98 112.01
CA ILE A 9 -36.68 91.68 113.40
C ILE A 9 -35.57 91.98 114.40
N LEU A 10 -34.30 91.80 114.01
CA LEU A 10 -33.15 92.17 114.86
C LEU A 10 -32.84 93.67 114.83
N GLN A 11 -33.25 94.43 113.81
CA GLN A 11 -33.15 95.90 113.82
C GLN A 11 -34.29 96.58 114.59
N GLU A 12 -35.52 96.06 114.56
CA GLU A 12 -36.64 96.60 115.36
C GLU A 12 -36.42 96.39 116.87
N HIS A 13 -35.93 95.21 117.30
CA HIS A 13 -35.68 94.97 118.73
C HIS A 13 -34.44 95.65 119.31
N ILE A 14 -33.50 96.10 118.47
CA ILE A 14 -32.34 96.90 118.92
C ILE A 14 -32.68 98.40 118.92
N ALA A 15 -33.67 98.84 118.13
CA ALA A 15 -34.21 100.19 118.20
C ALA A 15 -35.17 100.39 119.40
N ASP A 16 -35.97 99.38 119.76
CA ASP A 16 -36.91 99.46 120.90
C ASP A 16 -36.24 99.34 122.29
N LEU A 17 -35.03 98.77 122.39
CA LEU A 17 -34.25 98.74 123.64
C LEU A 17 -33.29 99.93 123.81
N ALA A 18 -33.15 100.78 122.79
CA ALA A 18 -32.30 101.98 122.83
C ALA A 18 -33.09 103.27 123.11
N THR A 19 -34.42 103.22 123.15
CA THR A 19 -35.31 104.38 123.32
C THR A 19 -36.08 104.42 124.65
N GLU A 20 -35.83 103.50 125.60
CA GLU A 20 -36.57 103.44 126.87
C GLU A 20 -35.70 103.51 128.15
N VAL A 21 -34.49 104.11 128.12
CA VAL A 21 -33.69 104.30 129.36
C VAL A 21 -32.99 105.67 129.54
N LEU A 22 -32.81 106.55 128.54
CA LEU A 22 -32.12 107.84 128.80
C LEU A 22 -32.71 109.03 128.01
N GLU A 23 -33.93 109.42 128.36
CA GLU A 23 -34.38 110.81 128.31
C GLU A 23 -34.81 111.24 129.74
N GLU A 24 -34.02 112.16 130.31
CA GLU A 24 -34.27 113.28 131.23
C GLU A 24 -35.66 113.53 131.87
N PRO A 25 -35.82 114.44 132.88
CA PRO A 25 -34.83 115.26 133.61
C PRO A 25 -35.00 115.20 135.15
N MET A 26 -34.02 115.66 135.94
CA MET A 26 -34.36 116.24 137.26
C MET A 26 -33.40 117.35 137.70
N HIS A 27 -33.92 118.56 137.48
CA HIS A 27 -33.61 119.80 138.17
C HIS A 27 -33.70 119.65 139.71
N GLU A 28 -32.80 120.36 140.40
CA GLU A 28 -33.12 121.33 141.46
C GLU A 28 -33.70 120.86 142.82
N ILE A 29 -32.84 120.82 143.85
CA ILE A 29 -33.08 121.25 145.26
C ILE A 29 -31.67 121.58 145.81
N ASP A 30 -31.16 122.80 145.82
CA ASP A 30 -31.49 124.05 146.53
C ASP A 30 -31.37 124.06 148.08
N LEU A 31 -30.76 125.15 148.52
CA LEU A 31 -30.21 125.62 149.79
C LEU A 31 -31.06 125.46 151.07
N ARG A 32 -30.37 125.18 152.18
CA ARG A 32 -30.39 125.84 153.52
C ARG A 32 -29.70 124.89 154.51
N SER A 33 -28.73 125.27 155.33
CA SER A 33 -28.83 126.33 156.32
C SER A 33 -27.43 126.63 156.89
N SER A 34 -27.07 127.91 156.94
CA SER A 34 -25.98 128.43 157.75
C SER A 34 -26.54 129.18 158.96
N ARG A 35 -25.80 129.10 160.08
CA ARG A 35 -25.77 129.99 161.27
C ARG A 35 -26.70 129.71 162.46
N SER A 36 -26.04 129.41 163.59
CA SER A 36 -26.28 130.00 164.93
C SER A 36 -25.07 129.58 165.80
N GLU A 37 -24.02 130.39 165.88
CA GLU A 37 -23.72 131.37 166.95
C GLU A 37 -23.86 130.90 168.41
N LYS A 38 -22.68 130.66 169.00
CA LYS A 38 -22.15 131.15 170.29
C LYS A 38 -22.78 130.70 171.63
N ALA A 39 -21.86 130.11 172.40
CA ALA A 39 -21.60 130.32 173.83
C ALA A 39 -22.58 129.70 174.83
N THR A 40 -22.12 128.68 175.56
CA THR A 40 -21.81 128.73 177.01
C THR A 40 -21.64 127.31 177.59
N ALA A 41 -20.47 127.05 178.20
CA ALA A 41 -20.24 126.16 179.35
C ALA A 41 -20.62 124.64 179.26
N PRO A 42 -20.04 123.77 180.12
CA PRO A 42 -19.63 122.41 179.75
C PRO A 42 -20.67 121.29 180.02
N ALA A 43 -20.40 120.12 179.42
CA ALA A 43 -20.91 118.77 179.72
C ALA A 43 -22.21 118.29 179.03
N ALA A 44 -22.10 117.68 177.83
CA ALA A 44 -23.04 116.65 177.30
C ALA A 44 -22.61 116.00 175.95
N GLU A 45 -21.31 115.81 175.66
CA GLU A 45 -20.79 115.37 174.34
C GLU A 45 -20.57 113.83 174.28
N LYS A 46 -21.62 113.02 174.48
CA LYS A 46 -21.52 111.55 174.37
C LYS A 46 -22.72 110.83 173.73
N LEU A 47 -23.74 111.56 173.23
CA LEU A 47 -24.95 110.94 172.67
C LEU A 47 -25.15 111.11 171.15
N GLU A 48 -24.66 112.18 170.51
CA GLU A 48 -24.79 112.39 169.04
C GLU A 48 -23.76 111.63 168.19
N GLU A 49 -22.68 111.11 168.78
CA GLU A 49 -21.65 110.34 168.08
C GLU A 49 -22.15 108.92 167.69
N ASN A 50 -23.16 108.40 168.38
CA ASN A 50 -23.68 107.03 168.15
C ASN A 50 -24.58 106.93 166.91
N GLU A 51 -25.44 107.92 166.65
CA GLU A 51 -26.38 107.88 165.50
C GLU A 51 -25.65 108.12 164.16
N LEU A 52 -24.62 108.96 164.17
CA LEU A 52 -23.72 109.17 163.02
C LEU A 52 -22.88 107.91 162.73
N GLN A 53 -22.48 107.18 163.77
CA GLN A 53 -21.76 105.92 163.61
C GLN A 53 -22.66 104.83 163.00
N GLU A 54 -23.92 104.77 163.39
CA GLU A 54 -24.89 103.81 162.85
C GLU A 54 -25.24 104.11 161.37
N ALA A 55 -25.44 105.39 161.02
CA ALA A 55 -25.63 105.81 159.62
C ALA A 55 -24.37 105.54 158.76
N LEU A 56 -23.18 105.77 159.32
CA LEU A 56 -21.91 105.45 158.66
C LEU A 56 -21.75 103.94 158.44
N ASP A 57 -22.20 103.12 159.39
CA ASP A 57 -22.13 101.66 159.28
C ASP A 57 -23.17 101.10 158.29
N VAL A 58 -24.36 101.71 158.16
CA VAL A 58 -25.33 101.41 157.09
C VAL A 58 -24.80 101.80 155.72
N VAL A 59 -24.17 102.98 155.59
CA VAL A 59 -23.53 103.40 154.32
C VAL A 59 -22.36 102.49 153.97
N LYS A 60 -21.54 102.08 154.93
CA LYS A 60 -20.46 101.09 154.71
C LYS A 60 -21.02 99.74 154.31
N LEU A 61 -22.16 99.31 154.88
CA LEU A 61 -22.81 98.05 154.53
C LEU A 61 -23.36 98.12 153.10
N ASN A 62 -24.08 99.18 152.75
CA ASN A 62 -24.54 99.43 151.39
C ASN A 62 -23.39 99.54 150.39
N TYR A 63 -22.30 100.20 150.75
CA TYR A 63 -21.11 100.28 149.92
C TYR A 63 -20.49 98.88 149.70
N LYS A 64 -20.40 98.05 150.75
CA LYS A 64 -19.96 96.66 150.64
C LYS A 64 -20.90 95.80 149.79
N ASP A 65 -22.21 96.01 149.89
CA ASP A 65 -23.20 95.29 149.09
C ASP A 65 -23.19 95.74 147.62
N ILE A 66 -22.99 97.02 147.35
CA ILE A 66 -22.77 97.56 145.99
C ILE A 66 -21.44 97.02 145.44
N GLN A 67 -20.39 96.95 146.26
CA GLN A 67 -19.11 96.38 145.87
C GLN A 67 -19.26 94.90 145.51
N ARG A 68 -19.97 94.11 146.34
CA ARG A 68 -20.28 92.70 146.05
C ARG A 68 -21.10 92.54 144.76
N ARG A 69 -22.14 93.36 144.57
CA ARG A 69 -22.93 93.36 143.32
C ARG A 69 -22.11 93.76 142.09
N ASN A 70 -21.19 94.71 142.23
CA ASN A 70 -20.29 95.10 141.13
C ASN A 70 -19.30 93.98 140.81
N GLU A 71 -18.82 93.24 141.81
CA GLU A 71 -18.01 92.04 141.63
C GLU A 71 -18.81 90.91 140.95
N GLU A 72 -20.07 90.69 141.34
CA GLU A 72 -20.99 89.73 140.72
C GLU A 72 -21.30 90.11 139.26
N ILE A 73 -21.63 91.37 138.99
CA ILE A 73 -21.84 91.89 137.62
C ILE A 73 -20.56 91.75 136.79
N GLY A 74 -19.39 92.05 137.38
CA GLY A 74 -18.10 91.86 136.72
C GLY A 74 -17.84 90.41 136.35
N PHE A 75 -18.18 89.48 137.24
CA PHE A 75 -18.09 88.05 137.00
C PHE A 75 -19.05 87.59 135.89
N ASP A 76 -20.32 88.04 135.93
CA ASP A 76 -21.31 87.70 134.91
C ASP A 76 -20.96 88.28 133.53
N LEU A 77 -20.43 89.52 133.48
CA LEU A 77 -19.93 90.13 132.24
C LEU A 77 -18.72 89.35 131.68
N ALA A 78 -17.80 88.91 132.54
CA ALA A 78 -16.67 88.08 132.12
C ALA A 78 -17.14 86.72 131.56
N LYS A 79 -18.11 86.09 132.23
CA LYS A 79 -18.73 84.84 131.78
C LYS A 79 -19.51 85.02 130.48
N MET A 80 -20.24 86.13 130.31
CA MET A 80 -20.91 86.46 129.05
C MET A 80 -19.91 86.75 127.93
N ALA A 81 -18.78 87.40 128.21
CA ALA A 81 -17.73 87.61 127.22
C ALA A 81 -17.08 86.28 126.80
N GLU A 82 -16.85 85.35 127.74
CA GLU A 82 -16.35 84.01 127.45
C GLU A 82 -17.35 83.20 126.60
N LEU A 83 -18.63 83.20 126.96
CA LEU A 83 -19.68 82.57 126.16
C LEU A 83 -19.79 83.18 124.76
N LYS A 84 -19.74 84.51 124.65
CA LYS A 84 -19.74 85.22 123.36
C LYS A 84 -18.56 84.79 122.50
N ASN A 85 -17.36 84.72 123.07
CA ASN A 85 -16.15 84.28 122.37
C ASN A 85 -16.26 82.79 121.96
N SER A 86 -16.81 81.94 122.81
CA SER A 86 -17.06 80.53 122.51
C SER A 86 -18.07 80.35 121.37
N VAL A 87 -19.18 81.10 121.39
CA VAL A 87 -20.20 81.10 120.33
C VAL A 87 -19.60 81.63 119.03
N ASN A 88 -18.82 82.72 119.06
CA ASN A 88 -18.16 83.26 117.88
C ASN A 88 -17.17 82.26 117.27
N GLY A 89 -16.33 81.61 118.08
CA GLY A 89 -15.43 80.55 117.59
C GLY A 89 -16.21 79.38 116.96
N ARG A 90 -17.36 79.01 117.53
CA ARG A 90 -18.26 78.00 116.95
C ARG A 90 -18.86 78.45 115.61
N ILE A 91 -19.24 79.73 115.49
CA ILE A 91 -19.75 80.29 114.24
C ILE A 91 -18.67 80.27 113.16
N GLU A 92 -17.46 80.73 113.47
CA GLU A 92 -16.31 80.71 112.55
C GLU A 92 -15.97 79.29 112.09
N ASP A 93 -15.96 78.32 113.01
CA ASP A 93 -15.75 76.90 112.69
C ASP A 93 -16.84 76.36 111.75
N LEU A 94 -18.11 76.70 111.99
CA LEU A 94 -19.24 76.29 111.15
C LEU A 94 -19.20 76.96 109.78
N GLU A 95 -18.82 78.23 109.68
CA GLU A 95 -18.64 78.94 108.41
C GLU A 95 -17.51 78.32 107.59
N MET A 96 -16.39 77.99 108.23
CA MET A 96 -15.28 77.29 107.59
C MET A 96 -15.70 75.90 107.09
N GLN A 97 -16.44 75.12 107.89
CA GLN A 97 -16.97 73.82 107.47
C GLN A 97 -17.99 73.96 106.33
N LEU A 98 -18.83 74.99 106.36
CA LEU A 98 -19.81 75.27 105.32
C LEU A 98 -19.13 75.71 104.00
N ALA A 99 -18.06 76.50 104.08
CA ALA A 99 -17.26 76.87 102.92
C ALA A 99 -16.56 75.64 102.32
N LYS A 100 -15.97 74.79 103.15
CA LYS A 100 -15.32 73.55 102.73
C LYS A 100 -16.31 72.59 102.06
N THR A 101 -17.46 72.34 102.67
CA THR A 101 -18.50 71.45 102.10
C THR A 101 -19.09 72.01 100.80
N LYS A 102 -19.29 73.33 100.70
CA LYS A 102 -19.69 73.98 99.44
C LYS A 102 -18.66 73.79 98.33
N GLN A 103 -17.37 73.95 98.65
CA GLN A 103 -16.30 73.73 97.70
C GLN A 103 -16.24 72.26 97.26
N GLU A 104 -16.35 71.31 98.19
CA GLU A 104 -16.40 69.88 97.89
C GLU A 104 -17.60 69.51 97.01
N LEU A 105 -18.78 70.10 97.26
CA LEU A 105 -19.97 69.92 96.43
C LEU A 105 -19.78 70.49 95.01
N ALA A 106 -19.16 71.67 94.88
CA ALA A 106 -18.86 72.25 93.58
C ALA A 106 -17.90 71.37 92.77
N MET A 107 -16.80 70.94 93.38
CA MET A 107 -15.83 70.03 92.75
C MET A 107 -16.46 68.68 92.36
N ASN A 108 -17.34 68.13 93.20
CA ASN A 108 -18.06 66.89 92.91
C ASN A 108 -19.06 67.07 91.75
N ASN A 109 -19.77 68.20 91.70
CA ASN A 109 -20.68 68.51 90.59
C ASN A 109 -19.92 68.71 89.27
N GLU A 110 -18.80 69.44 89.28
CA GLU A 110 -17.93 69.56 88.09
C GLU A 110 -17.39 68.20 87.64
N GLY A 111 -17.02 67.32 88.59
CA GLY A 111 -16.62 65.95 88.30
C GLY A 111 -17.73 65.15 87.62
N LYS A 112 -18.94 65.17 88.19
CA LYS A 112 -20.12 64.51 87.62
C LYS A 112 -20.49 65.03 86.23
N GLU A 113 -20.37 66.33 85.99
CA GLU A 113 -20.63 66.92 84.67
C GLU A 113 -19.59 66.46 83.62
N LYS A 114 -18.31 66.39 83.99
CA LYS A 114 -17.26 65.84 83.13
C LYS A 114 -17.50 64.37 82.81
N ASP A 115 -17.77 63.55 83.82
CA ASP A 115 -18.06 62.13 83.64
C ASP A 115 -19.30 61.92 82.77
N ALA A 116 -20.35 62.74 82.94
CA ALA A 116 -21.55 62.68 82.11
C ALA A 116 -21.26 63.05 80.63
N ALA A 117 -20.42 64.06 80.40
CA ALA A 117 -20.01 64.46 79.05
C ALA A 117 -19.15 63.38 78.38
N ASP A 118 -18.20 62.79 79.11
CA ASP A 118 -17.35 61.71 78.61
C ASP A 118 -18.16 60.42 78.34
N LEU A 119 -19.14 60.10 79.19
CA LEU A 119 -20.07 59.00 78.94
C LEU A 119 -20.90 59.22 77.67
N MET A 120 -21.39 60.44 77.43
CA MET A 120 -22.13 60.75 76.20
C MET A 120 -21.23 60.68 74.96
N ARG A 121 -19.99 61.15 75.06
CA ARG A 121 -18.99 61.04 73.99
C ARG A 121 -18.66 59.59 73.68
N LEU A 122 -18.43 58.76 74.70
CA LEU A 122 -18.11 57.35 74.53
C LEU A 122 -19.29 56.58 73.93
N ARG A 123 -20.52 56.86 74.37
CA ARG A 123 -21.73 56.29 73.77
C ARG A 123 -21.88 56.64 72.30
N ARG A 124 -21.69 57.92 71.95
CA ARG A 124 -21.73 58.36 70.55
C ARG A 124 -20.67 57.66 69.72
N HIS A 125 -19.44 57.62 70.22
CA HIS A 125 -18.36 56.97 69.50
C HIS A 125 -18.58 55.47 69.33
N LEU A 126 -19.13 54.79 70.35
CA LEU A 126 -19.48 53.38 70.25
C LEU A 126 -20.56 53.14 69.18
N ILE A 127 -21.59 53.99 69.14
CA ILE A 127 -22.62 53.93 68.09
C ILE A 127 -21.98 54.16 66.72
N GLU A 128 -21.14 55.19 66.56
CA GLU A 128 -20.46 55.47 65.28
C GLU A 128 -19.58 54.29 64.83
N VAL A 129 -18.88 53.62 65.76
CA VAL A 129 -18.04 52.44 65.46
C VAL A 129 -18.90 51.23 65.11
N GLU A 130 -20.01 50.99 65.82
CA GLU A 130 -20.95 49.91 65.50
C GLU A 130 -21.63 50.14 64.15
N GLU A 131 -22.06 51.37 63.85
CA GLU A 131 -22.61 51.76 62.55
C GLU A 131 -21.57 51.59 61.44
N ALA A 132 -20.34 52.06 61.64
CA ALA A 132 -19.27 51.87 60.65
C ALA A 132 -18.94 50.40 60.43
N SER A 133 -18.86 49.59 61.49
CA SER A 133 -18.57 48.16 61.41
C SER A 133 -19.70 47.38 60.73
N THR A 134 -20.96 47.70 61.00
CA THR A 134 -22.10 47.06 60.35
C THR A 134 -22.20 47.43 58.87
N LEU A 135 -21.93 48.68 58.51
CA LEU A 135 -21.86 49.10 57.10
C LEU A 135 -20.70 48.43 56.36
N GLU A 136 -19.53 48.33 56.97
CA GLU A 136 -18.39 47.63 56.38
C GLU A 136 -18.68 46.13 56.19
N ALA A 137 -19.31 45.48 57.17
CA ALA A 137 -19.73 44.09 57.06
C ALA A 137 -20.75 43.87 55.94
N GLN A 138 -21.76 44.75 55.81
CA GLN A 138 -22.73 44.70 54.73
C GLN A 138 -22.11 44.93 53.35
N ALA A 139 -21.20 45.90 53.23
CA ALA A 139 -20.49 46.19 51.98
C ALA A 139 -19.61 45.00 51.57
N SER A 140 -18.91 44.39 52.53
CA SER A 140 -18.12 43.18 52.31
C SER A 140 -19.01 42.00 51.88
N GLU A 141 -20.14 41.77 52.54
CA GLU A 141 -21.09 40.72 52.16
C GLU A 141 -21.61 40.94 50.73
N ALA A 142 -22.03 42.16 50.38
CA ALA A 142 -22.50 42.52 49.05
C ALA A 142 -21.42 42.28 47.98
N ALA A 143 -20.17 42.67 48.25
CA ALA A 143 -19.05 42.42 47.36
C ALA A 143 -18.78 40.91 47.17
N THR A 144 -18.79 40.13 48.25
CA THR A 144 -18.61 38.68 48.15
C THR A 144 -19.76 37.99 47.42
N LYS A 145 -21.00 38.50 47.55
CA LYS A 145 -22.15 37.98 46.82
C LYS A 145 -22.03 38.25 45.32
N CYS A 146 -21.67 39.48 44.93
CA CYS A 146 -21.44 39.85 43.53
C CYS A 146 -20.34 38.98 42.89
N LEU A 147 -19.20 38.80 43.58
CA LEU A 147 -18.12 37.93 43.11
C LEU A 147 -18.55 36.45 43.00
N ARG A 148 -19.39 35.95 43.91
CA ARG A 148 -19.93 34.59 43.81
C ARG A 148 -20.87 34.43 42.62
N GLU A 149 -21.71 35.42 42.34
CA GLU A 149 -22.60 35.42 41.19
C GLU A 149 -21.81 35.48 39.86
N GLU A 150 -20.78 36.33 39.78
CA GLU A 150 -19.89 36.38 38.62
C GLU A 150 -19.13 35.06 38.42
N LEU A 151 -18.62 34.47 39.51
CA LEU A 151 -17.94 33.17 39.46
C LEU A 151 -18.90 32.05 39.01
N ALA A 152 -20.15 32.05 39.47
CA ALA A 152 -21.16 31.10 39.04
C ALA A 152 -21.48 31.25 37.54
N ALA A 153 -21.65 32.49 37.05
CA ALA A 153 -21.88 32.76 35.64
C ALA A 153 -20.70 32.34 34.75
N MET A 154 -19.47 32.60 35.19
CA MET A 154 -18.26 32.16 34.49
C MET A 154 -18.11 30.63 34.48
N GLN A 155 -18.46 29.95 35.58
CA GLN A 155 -18.47 28.49 35.64
C GLN A 155 -19.53 27.88 34.70
N GLU A 156 -20.72 28.47 34.64
CA GLU A 156 -21.78 28.05 33.73
C GLU A 156 -21.36 28.22 32.26
N SER A 157 -20.82 29.40 31.92
CA SER A 157 -20.29 29.67 30.58
C SER A 157 -19.14 28.71 30.21
N SER A 158 -18.24 28.42 31.15
CA SER A 158 -17.17 27.44 30.94
C SER A 158 -17.70 26.02 30.75
N ALA A 159 -18.72 25.62 31.51
CA ALA A 159 -19.38 24.33 31.35
C ALA A 159 -20.09 24.21 29.99
N GLU A 160 -20.77 25.27 29.54
CA GLU A 160 -21.39 25.33 28.22
C GLU A 160 -20.36 25.25 27.08
N ALA A 161 -19.27 26.02 27.18
CA ALA A 161 -18.17 25.95 26.22
C ALA A 161 -17.55 24.54 26.17
N THR A 162 -17.37 23.90 27.33
CA THR A 162 -16.86 22.53 27.42
C THR A 162 -17.82 21.52 26.77
N ARG A 163 -19.13 21.64 27.02
CA ARG A 163 -20.15 20.79 26.37
C ARG A 163 -20.13 20.97 24.85
N SER A 164 -20.09 22.20 24.37
CA SER A 164 -20.02 22.52 22.94
C SER A 164 -18.78 21.89 22.28
N VAL A 165 -17.61 21.99 22.92
CA VAL A 165 -16.38 21.37 22.42
C VAL A 165 -16.48 19.85 22.40
N VAL A 166 -17.06 19.22 23.44
CA VAL A 166 -17.28 17.77 23.47
C VAL A 166 -18.22 17.33 22.35
N GLU A 167 -19.32 18.06 22.12
CA GLU A 167 -20.25 17.78 21.03
C GLU A 167 -19.61 17.95 19.64
N MET A 168 -18.86 19.03 19.42
CA MET A 168 -18.11 19.23 18.18
C MET A 168 -17.08 18.13 17.95
N ARG A 169 -16.35 17.73 19.00
CA ARG A 169 -15.38 16.63 18.93
C ARG A 169 -16.06 15.30 18.61
N ALA A 170 -17.24 15.02 19.19
CA ALA A 170 -18.01 13.82 18.89
C ALA A 170 -18.48 13.81 17.42
N LYS A 171 -18.98 14.95 16.91
CA LYS A 171 -19.36 15.11 15.49
C LYS A 171 -18.17 14.89 14.55
N LEU A 172 -17.05 15.58 14.80
CA LEU A 172 -15.82 15.41 14.01
C LEU A 172 -15.29 13.97 14.05
N SER A 173 -15.38 13.30 15.20
CA SER A 173 -14.99 11.90 15.31
C SER A 173 -15.88 10.97 14.47
N ALA A 174 -17.19 11.25 14.41
CA ALA A 174 -18.12 10.50 13.56
C ALA A 174 -17.82 10.75 12.06
N ASP A 175 -17.58 12.01 11.67
CA ASP A 175 -17.23 12.38 10.31
C ASP A 175 -15.92 11.73 9.85
N ILE A 176 -14.90 11.69 10.72
CA ILE A 176 -13.64 10.99 10.48
C ILE A 176 -13.89 9.50 10.25
N ALA A 177 -14.71 8.86 11.08
CA ALA A 177 -15.03 7.44 10.95
C ALA A 177 -15.76 7.14 9.63
N ASP A 178 -16.69 8.00 9.20
CA ASP A 178 -17.40 7.83 7.95
C ASP A 178 -16.53 8.10 6.71
N LEU A 179 -15.62 9.09 6.78
CA LEU A 179 -14.62 9.31 5.74
C LEU A 179 -13.64 8.13 5.64
N GLN A 180 -13.22 7.56 6.77
CA GLN A 180 -12.40 6.34 6.79
C GLN A 180 -13.10 5.17 6.10
N LYS A 181 -14.39 4.92 6.41
CA LYS A 181 -15.19 3.89 5.73
C LYS A 181 -15.26 4.12 4.21
N LYS A 182 -15.49 5.37 3.78
CA LYS A 182 -15.53 5.72 2.34
C LYS A 182 -14.18 5.42 1.68
N VAL A 183 -13.07 5.86 2.29
CA VAL A 183 -11.71 5.60 1.81
C VAL A 183 -11.43 4.10 1.70
N ASP A 184 -11.80 3.31 2.70
CA ASP A 184 -11.59 1.86 2.67
C ASP A 184 -12.44 1.16 1.61
N SER A 185 -13.68 1.63 1.40
CA SER A 185 -14.55 1.14 0.32
C SER A 185 -13.96 1.44 -1.07
N GLU A 186 -13.41 2.64 -1.29
CA GLU A 186 -12.77 3.01 -2.54
C GLU A 186 -11.44 2.28 -2.76
N LYS A 187 -10.64 2.07 -1.70
CA LYS A 187 -9.45 1.20 -1.76
C LYS A 187 -9.83 -0.22 -2.15
N ALA A 188 -10.92 -0.77 -1.61
CA ALA A 188 -11.40 -2.10 -1.97
C ALA A 188 -11.83 -2.17 -3.44
N LYS A 189 -12.59 -1.18 -3.93
CA LYS A 189 -12.96 -1.07 -5.35
C LYS A 189 -11.74 -0.96 -6.26
N ARG A 190 -10.77 -0.12 -5.90
CA ARG A 190 -9.50 0.03 -6.66
C ARG A 190 -8.74 -1.29 -6.74
N ARG A 191 -8.64 -2.04 -5.63
CA ARG A 191 -8.01 -3.38 -5.63
C ARG A 191 -8.76 -4.37 -6.51
N ALA A 192 -10.09 -4.35 -6.50
CA ALA A 192 -10.90 -5.22 -7.35
C ALA A 192 -10.70 -4.90 -8.84
N LEU A 193 -10.74 -3.62 -9.22
CA LEU A 193 -10.47 -3.17 -10.60
C LEU A 193 -9.04 -3.51 -11.04
N GLN A 194 -8.06 -3.37 -10.16
CA GLN A 194 -6.68 -3.74 -10.46
C GLN A 194 -6.54 -5.24 -10.74
N ARG A 195 -7.21 -6.11 -9.98
CA ARG A 195 -7.23 -7.55 -10.25
C ARG A 195 -7.91 -7.87 -11.58
N LEU A 196 -9.04 -7.20 -11.87
CA LEU A 196 -9.75 -7.39 -13.14
C LEU A 196 -8.88 -6.99 -14.34
N LEU A 197 -8.17 -5.86 -14.23
CA LEU A 197 -7.23 -5.41 -15.25
C LEU A 197 -6.10 -6.43 -15.46
N GLN A 198 -5.49 -6.92 -14.38
CA GLN A 198 -4.44 -7.95 -14.46
C GLN A 198 -4.93 -9.26 -15.09
N ALA A 199 -6.16 -9.68 -14.78
CA ALA A 199 -6.76 -10.86 -15.39
C ALA A 199 -7.00 -10.64 -16.90
N SER A 200 -7.57 -9.49 -17.27
CA SER A 200 -7.78 -9.12 -18.68
C SER A 200 -6.46 -9.02 -19.46
N ASP A 201 -5.39 -8.48 -18.85
CA ASP A 201 -4.07 -8.41 -19.46
C ASP A 201 -3.48 -9.82 -19.67
N ALA A 202 -3.64 -10.72 -18.69
CA ALA A 202 -3.20 -12.11 -18.81
C ALA A 202 -3.95 -12.86 -19.93
N GLU A 203 -5.27 -12.67 -20.04
CA GLU A 203 -6.08 -13.21 -21.13
C GLU A 203 -5.65 -12.65 -22.49
N LEU A 204 -5.36 -11.35 -22.58
CA LEU A 204 -4.88 -10.71 -23.79
C LEU A 204 -3.48 -11.23 -24.19
N GLN A 205 -2.60 -11.48 -23.24
CA GLN A 205 -1.31 -12.12 -23.52
C GLN A 205 -1.47 -13.56 -23.99
N ASN A 206 -2.36 -14.33 -23.36
CA ASN A 206 -2.64 -15.69 -23.77
C ASN A 206 -3.22 -15.74 -25.19
N THR A 207 -4.21 -14.90 -25.50
CA THR A 207 -4.80 -14.81 -26.86
C THR A 207 -3.78 -14.34 -27.91
N LYS A 208 -2.86 -13.44 -27.55
CA LYS A 208 -1.73 -13.07 -28.43
C LYS A 208 -0.80 -14.25 -28.69
N ALA A 209 -0.46 -15.03 -27.65
CA ALA A 209 0.39 -16.21 -27.79
C ALA A 209 -0.29 -17.31 -28.63
N THR A 210 -1.58 -17.58 -28.40
CA THR A 210 -2.32 -18.55 -29.22
C THR A 210 -2.45 -18.09 -30.67
N ALA A 211 -2.68 -16.79 -30.92
CA ALA A 211 -2.69 -16.25 -32.27
C ALA A 211 -1.31 -16.35 -32.96
N ALA A 212 -0.21 -16.16 -32.23
CA ALA A 212 1.14 -16.37 -32.75
C ALA A 212 1.38 -17.85 -33.11
N ASN A 213 1.02 -18.78 -32.23
CA ASN A 213 1.13 -20.22 -32.48
C ASN A 213 0.29 -20.65 -33.69
N LEU A 214 -0.94 -20.13 -33.82
CA LEU A 214 -1.78 -20.42 -34.99
C LEU A 214 -1.19 -19.89 -36.29
N ARG A 215 -0.58 -18.70 -36.25
CA ARG A 215 0.13 -18.14 -37.41
C ARG A 215 1.33 -19.00 -37.81
N GLU A 216 2.10 -19.47 -36.83
CA GLU A 216 3.23 -20.37 -37.07
C GLU A 216 2.76 -21.71 -37.66
N ALA A 217 1.72 -22.31 -37.10
CA ALA A 217 1.12 -23.54 -37.62
C ALA A 217 0.60 -23.37 -39.06
N LEU A 218 -0.07 -22.25 -39.35
CA LEU A 218 -0.53 -21.94 -40.72
C LEU A 218 0.64 -21.75 -41.69
N ASN A 219 1.71 -21.07 -41.28
CA ASN A 219 2.90 -20.93 -42.11
C ASN A 219 3.55 -22.30 -42.39
N GLY A 220 3.67 -23.15 -41.37
CA GLY A 220 4.15 -24.53 -41.53
C GLY A 220 3.30 -25.34 -42.53
N MET A 221 1.97 -25.29 -42.39
CA MET A 221 1.06 -25.95 -43.34
C MET A 221 1.20 -25.41 -44.77
N CYS A 222 1.35 -24.10 -44.95
CA CYS A 222 1.58 -23.50 -46.27
C CYS A 222 2.92 -23.93 -46.87
N GLU A 223 3.97 -24.03 -46.07
CA GLU A 223 5.28 -24.52 -46.50
C GLU A 223 5.23 -26.01 -46.88
N ASP A 224 4.55 -26.83 -46.09
CA ASP A 224 4.38 -28.27 -46.36
C ASP A 224 3.55 -28.48 -47.63
N GLN A 225 2.42 -27.77 -47.79
CA GLN A 225 1.64 -27.79 -49.04
C GLN A 225 2.46 -27.34 -50.25
N ARG A 226 3.33 -26.34 -50.07
CA ARG A 226 4.22 -25.88 -51.14
C ARG A 226 5.24 -26.97 -51.50
N LYS A 227 5.81 -27.68 -50.53
CA LYS A 227 6.72 -28.81 -50.77
C LYS A 227 5.99 -29.95 -51.48
N GLU A 228 4.83 -30.38 -50.97
CA GLU A 228 4.01 -31.42 -51.61
C GLU A 228 3.64 -31.05 -53.06
N ALA A 229 3.29 -29.79 -53.33
CA ALA A 229 3.00 -29.32 -54.68
C ALA A 229 4.22 -29.39 -55.61
N VAL A 230 5.43 -29.12 -55.10
CA VAL A 230 6.69 -29.28 -55.84
C VAL A 230 6.96 -30.77 -56.09
N ASP A 231 6.87 -31.62 -55.07
CA ASP A 231 7.10 -33.07 -55.18
C ASP A 231 6.16 -33.70 -56.21
N HIS A 232 4.86 -33.36 -56.16
CA HIS A 232 3.89 -33.81 -57.15
C HIS A 232 4.17 -33.27 -58.56
N ALA A 233 4.65 -32.03 -58.70
CA ALA A 233 5.01 -31.48 -60.00
C ALA A 233 6.23 -32.20 -60.60
N GLU A 234 7.21 -32.56 -59.78
CA GLU A 234 8.37 -33.37 -60.18
C GLU A 234 7.94 -34.79 -60.58
N GLU A 235 7.09 -35.44 -59.79
CA GLU A 235 6.55 -36.77 -60.09
C GLU A 235 5.75 -36.78 -61.41
N ILE A 236 4.88 -35.79 -61.63
CA ILE A 236 4.15 -35.62 -62.90
C ILE A 236 5.12 -35.43 -64.06
N SER A 237 6.19 -34.68 -63.88
CA SER A 237 7.20 -34.43 -64.92
C SER A 237 7.94 -35.71 -65.27
N ARG A 238 8.32 -36.51 -64.27
CA ARG A 238 8.95 -37.82 -64.44
C ARG A 238 8.01 -38.80 -65.15
N LEU A 239 6.77 -38.96 -64.66
CA LEU A 239 5.77 -39.83 -65.28
C LEU A 239 5.47 -39.42 -66.72
N LYS A 240 5.43 -38.13 -67.03
CA LYS A 240 5.30 -37.65 -68.42
C LYS A 240 6.46 -38.11 -69.29
N GLU A 241 7.68 -38.10 -68.77
CA GLU A 241 8.86 -38.57 -69.52
C GLU A 241 8.83 -40.09 -69.70
N ASP A 242 8.51 -40.85 -68.65
CA ASP A 242 8.33 -42.30 -68.73
C ASP A 242 7.24 -42.68 -69.75
N VAL A 243 6.13 -41.94 -69.79
CA VAL A 243 5.05 -42.14 -70.78
C VAL A 243 5.52 -41.83 -72.20
N LYS A 244 6.32 -40.78 -72.42
CA LYS A 244 6.91 -40.50 -73.74
C LYS A 244 7.85 -41.61 -74.18
N GLN A 245 8.71 -42.07 -73.27
CA GLN A 245 9.68 -43.11 -73.54
C GLN A 245 8.97 -44.44 -73.88
N ALA A 246 8.00 -44.85 -73.07
CA ALA A 246 7.15 -46.00 -73.36
C ALA A 246 6.42 -45.86 -74.71
N ARG A 247 5.95 -44.65 -75.05
CA ARG A 247 5.33 -44.40 -76.36
C ARG A 247 6.32 -44.62 -77.51
N ILE A 248 7.53 -44.09 -77.42
CA ILE A 248 8.60 -44.30 -78.42
C ILE A 248 8.91 -45.80 -78.57
N GLU A 249 9.04 -46.52 -77.45
CA GLU A 249 9.27 -47.97 -77.45
C GLU A 249 8.11 -48.73 -78.11
N THR A 250 6.86 -48.39 -77.81
CA THR A 250 5.71 -49.02 -78.47
C THR A 250 5.64 -48.71 -79.97
N GLU A 251 6.03 -47.51 -80.41
CA GLU A 251 6.10 -47.13 -81.82
C GLU A 251 7.19 -47.94 -82.53
N ASN A 252 8.37 -48.08 -81.91
CA ASN A 252 9.47 -48.89 -82.42
C ASN A 252 9.09 -50.38 -82.49
N LEU A 253 8.46 -50.93 -81.46
CA LEU A 253 7.98 -52.32 -81.46
C LEU A 253 6.93 -52.54 -82.55
N ARG A 254 6.03 -51.58 -82.79
CA ARG A 254 5.08 -51.64 -83.91
C ARG A 254 5.78 -51.61 -85.26
N ALA A 255 6.80 -50.77 -85.43
CA ALA A 255 7.58 -50.70 -86.66
C ALA A 255 8.31 -52.03 -86.93
N ILE A 256 8.93 -52.61 -85.90
CA ILE A 256 9.57 -53.94 -85.98
C ILE A 256 8.52 -55.02 -86.29
N ALA A 257 7.36 -55.00 -85.64
CA ALA A 257 6.28 -55.96 -85.90
C ALA A 257 5.78 -55.85 -87.36
N ALA A 258 5.56 -54.63 -87.85
CA ALA A 258 5.17 -54.39 -89.25
C ALA A 258 6.25 -54.86 -90.23
N GLN A 259 7.53 -54.61 -89.95
CA GLN A 259 8.64 -55.14 -90.73
C GLN A 259 8.62 -56.67 -90.75
N ARG A 260 8.46 -57.32 -89.59
CA ARG A 260 8.38 -58.77 -89.47
C ARG A 260 7.19 -59.34 -90.24
N ASP A 261 6.05 -58.67 -90.24
CA ASP A 261 4.89 -59.06 -91.05
C ASP A 261 5.18 -58.97 -92.55
N THR A 262 5.92 -57.95 -93.00
CA THR A 262 6.34 -57.86 -94.42
C THR A 262 7.36 -58.93 -94.79
N GLU A 263 8.35 -59.19 -93.94
CA GLU A 263 9.32 -60.28 -94.10
C GLU A 263 8.61 -61.63 -94.15
N LYS A 264 7.65 -61.86 -93.24
CA LYS A 264 6.83 -63.06 -93.21
C LYS A 264 6.04 -63.25 -94.51
N LYS A 265 5.37 -62.20 -95.02
CA LYS A 265 4.64 -62.27 -96.30
C LYS A 265 5.56 -62.57 -97.48
N LEU A 266 6.78 -62.04 -97.49
CA LEU A 266 7.77 -62.31 -98.53
C LEU A 266 8.33 -63.74 -98.43
N LEU A 267 8.54 -64.23 -97.20
CA LEU A 267 8.87 -65.64 -96.96
C LEU A 267 7.72 -66.57 -97.38
N GLU A 268 6.47 -66.25 -97.06
CA GLU A 268 5.30 -66.99 -97.52
C GLU A 268 5.19 -66.99 -99.05
N SER A 269 5.44 -65.85 -99.73
CA SER A 269 5.40 -65.80 -101.19
C SER A 269 6.55 -66.58 -101.84
N THR A 270 7.74 -66.57 -101.25
CA THR A 270 8.88 -67.37 -101.73
C THR A 270 8.66 -68.85 -101.49
N ILE A 271 8.10 -69.25 -100.33
CA ILE A 271 7.67 -70.62 -100.08
C ILE A 271 6.63 -71.05 -101.12
N ALA A 272 5.60 -70.25 -101.36
CA ALA A 272 4.59 -70.56 -102.36
C ALA A 272 5.17 -70.67 -103.79
N ALA A 273 6.15 -69.82 -104.15
CA ALA A 273 6.84 -69.92 -105.42
C ALA A 273 7.70 -71.18 -105.54
N LEU A 274 8.43 -71.54 -104.47
CA LEU A 274 9.19 -72.79 -104.39
C LEU A 274 8.27 -74.02 -104.42
N GLU A 275 7.12 -73.98 -103.75
CA GLU A 275 6.10 -75.03 -103.83
C GLU A 275 5.54 -75.15 -105.26
N ALA A 276 5.29 -74.04 -105.95
CA ALA A 276 4.88 -74.03 -107.35
C ALA A 276 5.98 -74.60 -108.28
N GLU A 277 7.24 -74.30 -108.01
CA GLU A 277 8.36 -74.86 -108.76
C GLU A 277 8.59 -76.35 -108.46
N VAL A 278 8.48 -76.76 -107.20
CA VAL A 278 8.54 -78.18 -106.80
C VAL A 278 7.38 -78.97 -107.41
N THR A 279 6.17 -78.41 -107.44
CA THR A 279 5.02 -79.08 -108.09
C THR A 279 5.16 -79.10 -109.61
N SER A 280 5.70 -78.05 -110.22
CA SER A 280 6.08 -78.05 -111.64
C SER A 280 7.13 -79.12 -111.93
N GLN A 281 8.20 -79.18 -111.14
CA GLN A 281 9.24 -80.21 -111.25
C GLN A 281 8.66 -81.61 -111.02
N ALA A 282 7.81 -81.79 -110.00
CA ALA A 282 7.12 -83.05 -109.75
C ALA A 282 6.24 -83.46 -110.93
N LYS A 283 5.56 -82.50 -111.57
CA LYS A 283 4.78 -82.75 -112.79
C LYS A 283 5.67 -83.09 -113.99
N THR A 284 6.83 -82.42 -114.15
CA THR A 284 7.80 -82.80 -115.19
C THR A 284 8.39 -84.18 -114.92
N ILE A 285 8.61 -84.56 -113.66
CA ILE A 285 9.03 -85.90 -113.26
C ILE A 285 7.92 -86.90 -113.58
N GLU A 286 6.66 -86.59 -113.29
CA GLU A 286 5.50 -87.44 -113.61
C GLU A 286 5.28 -87.57 -115.12
N GLU A 287 5.52 -86.52 -115.90
CA GLU A 287 5.50 -86.55 -117.38
C GLU A 287 6.68 -87.37 -117.92
N LEU A 288 7.88 -87.24 -117.35
CA LEU A 288 9.03 -88.08 -117.68
C LEU A 288 8.80 -89.54 -117.28
N ASP A 289 8.20 -89.80 -116.12
CA ASP A 289 7.85 -91.15 -115.65
C ASP A 289 6.74 -91.76 -116.52
N SER A 290 5.77 -90.95 -116.96
CA SER A 290 4.76 -91.36 -117.95
C SER A 290 5.38 -91.67 -119.32
N GLN A 291 6.36 -90.87 -119.79
CA GLN A 291 7.13 -91.18 -121.01
C GLN A 291 7.95 -92.46 -120.85
N VAL A 292 8.43 -92.76 -119.65
CA VAL A 292 9.13 -94.02 -119.31
C VAL A 292 8.15 -95.20 -119.19
N GLN A 293 6.92 -95.00 -118.73
CA GLN A 293 5.89 -96.04 -118.66
C GLN A 293 5.25 -96.35 -120.01
N GLU A 294 5.01 -95.35 -120.86
CA GLU A 294 4.41 -95.53 -122.19
C GLU A 294 5.37 -96.23 -123.19
N SER A 295 6.66 -96.26 -122.86
CA SER A 295 7.69 -96.97 -123.64
C SER A 295 7.91 -98.44 -123.24
N ARG A 296 7.02 -99.08 -122.47
CA ARG A 296 7.18 -100.49 -122.04
C ARG A 296 5.97 -101.40 -122.30
N LEU A 297 6.02 -102.07 -123.46
CA LEU A 297 5.79 -103.52 -123.77
C LEU A 297 4.78 -103.78 -124.92
N PRO A 298 4.96 -104.82 -125.79
CA PRO A 298 6.01 -105.85 -125.80
C PRO A 298 6.79 -105.97 -127.14
N SER A 299 8.13 -106.07 -127.10
CA SER A 299 8.85 -107.33 -127.38
C SER A 299 10.38 -107.15 -127.29
N THR A 300 11.00 -108.05 -126.50
CA THR A 300 12.34 -108.67 -126.67
C THR A 300 13.64 -107.83 -126.64
N SER A 301 14.39 -108.00 -125.53
CA SER A 301 15.85 -108.22 -125.28
C SER A 301 16.89 -108.09 -126.43
N PRO A 302 18.23 -108.16 -126.18
CA PRO A 302 19.13 -107.59 -125.15
C PRO A 302 20.35 -106.86 -125.80
N SER A 303 21.10 -105.99 -125.10
CA SER A 303 22.50 -105.73 -125.49
C SER A 303 23.36 -105.19 -124.35
N GLY A 304 24.13 -106.09 -123.74
CA GLY A 304 25.38 -105.72 -123.09
C GLY A 304 26.36 -105.15 -124.13
N PRO A 305 27.31 -104.30 -123.71
CA PRO A 305 28.19 -103.55 -124.60
C PRO A 305 29.15 -104.51 -125.31
N LYS A 306 29.00 -104.65 -126.64
CA LYS A 306 30.02 -105.26 -127.48
C LYS A 306 31.10 -104.21 -127.74
N VAL A 307 32.25 -104.37 -127.11
CA VAL A 307 33.48 -103.66 -127.49
C VAL A 307 33.88 -104.14 -128.88
N ASP A 308 34.08 -103.18 -129.79
CA ASP A 308 34.42 -103.42 -131.19
C ASP A 308 35.80 -104.10 -131.32
N ASP A 309 35.87 -105.18 -132.11
CA ASP A 309 37.07 -105.99 -132.32
C ASP A 309 38.21 -105.16 -132.95
N SER A 310 37.85 -104.06 -133.62
CA SER A 310 38.80 -103.08 -134.17
C SER A 310 39.53 -102.26 -133.08
N VAL A 311 38.88 -102.02 -131.94
CA VAL A 311 39.43 -101.31 -130.78
C VAL A 311 40.33 -102.24 -129.98
N LEU A 312 39.91 -103.50 -129.77
CA LEU A 312 40.74 -104.51 -129.12
C LEU A 312 42.06 -104.76 -129.88
N ARG A 313 41.99 -104.87 -131.21
CA ARG A 313 43.19 -105.08 -132.05
C ARG A 313 44.18 -103.92 -131.94
N LYS A 314 43.70 -102.67 -131.88
CA LYS A 314 44.53 -101.48 -131.68
C LYS A 314 45.12 -101.40 -130.27
N LEU A 315 44.38 -101.83 -129.24
CA LEU A 315 44.87 -101.93 -127.85
C LEU A 315 45.95 -103.02 -127.68
N PHE A 316 45.76 -104.20 -128.26
CA PHE A 316 46.81 -105.23 -128.29
C PHE A 316 48.04 -104.78 -129.10
N LEU A 317 47.83 -104.16 -130.26
CA LEU A 317 48.94 -103.68 -131.09
C LEU A 317 49.74 -102.59 -130.37
N SER A 318 49.07 -101.62 -129.71
CA SER A 318 49.73 -100.60 -128.90
C SER A 318 50.43 -101.17 -127.67
N TYR A 319 49.91 -102.23 -127.03
CA TYR A 319 50.62 -102.94 -125.96
C TYR A 319 51.91 -103.63 -126.44
N PHE A 320 51.91 -104.27 -127.62
CA PHE A 320 53.11 -104.92 -128.14
C PHE A 320 54.15 -103.92 -128.67
N THR A 321 53.70 -102.81 -129.29
CA THR A 321 54.56 -101.83 -129.97
C THR A 321 55.02 -100.65 -129.10
N ALA A 322 54.43 -100.42 -127.92
CA ALA A 322 54.85 -99.35 -127.01
C ALA A 322 56.18 -99.66 -126.28
N PRO A 323 57.00 -98.66 -125.92
CA PRO A 323 58.14 -98.83 -125.01
C PRO A 323 57.69 -99.20 -123.57
N GLN A 324 58.58 -99.86 -122.81
CA GLN A 324 58.30 -100.53 -121.52
C GLN A 324 57.58 -99.64 -120.49
N ASP A 325 57.91 -98.36 -120.46
CA ASP A 325 57.35 -97.32 -119.60
C ASP A 325 55.85 -97.04 -119.86
N LYS A 326 55.35 -97.32 -121.07
CA LYS A 326 53.94 -97.07 -121.45
C LYS A 326 53.08 -98.32 -121.53
N LYS A 327 53.69 -99.51 -121.52
CA LYS A 327 52.96 -100.79 -121.53
C LYS A 327 52.06 -100.95 -120.29
N GLN A 328 52.46 -100.39 -119.14
CA GLN A 328 51.72 -100.48 -117.88
C GLN A 328 50.39 -99.73 -117.93
N GLN A 329 50.38 -98.48 -118.42
CA GLN A 329 49.14 -97.72 -118.59
C GLN A 329 48.19 -98.36 -119.60
N ILE A 330 48.73 -98.93 -120.69
CA ILE A 330 47.92 -99.61 -121.71
C ILE A 330 47.30 -100.90 -121.13
N SER A 331 48.01 -101.62 -120.26
CA SER A 331 47.46 -102.82 -119.59
C SER A 331 46.31 -102.49 -118.62
N LEU A 332 46.39 -101.38 -117.88
CA LEU A 332 45.28 -100.92 -117.04
C LEU A 332 44.06 -100.51 -117.88
N LEU A 333 44.29 -99.88 -119.04
CA LEU A 333 43.23 -99.51 -119.96
C LEU A 333 42.56 -100.76 -120.58
N MET A 334 43.33 -101.80 -120.90
CA MET A 334 42.77 -103.08 -121.37
C MET A 334 41.88 -103.74 -120.30
N ALA A 335 42.31 -103.73 -119.03
CA ALA A 335 41.53 -104.29 -117.93
C ALA A 335 40.21 -103.52 -117.69
N SER A 336 40.23 -102.18 -117.78
CA SER A 336 39.01 -101.37 -117.61
C SER A 336 38.05 -101.49 -118.81
N VAL A 337 38.56 -101.59 -120.03
CA VAL A 337 37.73 -101.71 -121.25
C VAL A 337 37.11 -103.11 -121.36
N LEU A 338 37.79 -104.15 -120.88
CA LEU A 338 37.26 -105.52 -120.85
C LEU A 338 36.33 -105.79 -119.65
N ALA A 339 36.04 -104.78 -118.83
CA ALA A 339 35.15 -104.86 -117.67
C ALA A 339 35.47 -106.05 -116.74
N TYR A 340 36.75 -106.25 -116.44
CA TYR A 340 37.16 -107.25 -115.45
C TYR A 340 36.50 -106.94 -114.10
N PRO A 341 35.99 -107.96 -113.38
CA PRO A 341 35.43 -107.76 -112.05
C PRO A 341 36.48 -107.14 -111.12
N GLU A 342 36.01 -106.32 -110.19
CA GLU A 342 36.87 -105.44 -109.36
C GLU A 342 37.96 -106.22 -108.59
N GLU A 343 37.68 -107.47 -108.23
CA GLU A 343 38.60 -108.42 -107.60
C GLU A 343 39.83 -108.77 -108.48
N GLU A 344 39.68 -108.87 -109.80
CA GLU A 344 40.78 -109.16 -110.74
C GLU A 344 41.55 -107.88 -111.14
N MET A 345 40.87 -106.73 -111.15
CA MET A 345 41.52 -105.43 -111.35
C MET A 345 42.49 -105.07 -110.22
N GLU A 346 42.21 -105.48 -108.99
CA GLU A 346 43.14 -105.30 -107.85
C GLU A 346 44.43 -106.11 -108.00
N ILE A 347 44.41 -107.29 -108.65
CA ILE A 347 45.63 -108.08 -108.89
C ILE A 347 46.57 -107.35 -109.86
N VAL A 348 46.01 -106.76 -110.93
CA VAL A 348 46.77 -105.96 -111.90
C VAL A 348 47.28 -104.66 -111.25
N ARG A 349 46.45 -104.00 -110.45
CA ARG A 349 46.85 -102.77 -109.73
C ARG A 349 47.92 -103.06 -108.65
N ASN A 350 47.84 -104.19 -107.95
CA ASN A 350 48.82 -104.62 -106.95
C ASN A 350 50.13 -105.13 -107.58
N ALA A 351 50.10 -105.67 -108.80
CA ALA A 351 51.32 -105.94 -109.57
C ALA A 351 52.03 -104.65 -110.03
N VAL A 352 51.29 -103.54 -110.15
CA VAL A 352 51.79 -102.21 -110.57
C VAL A 352 52.18 -101.32 -109.37
N GLN A 353 51.60 -101.50 -108.19
CA GLN A 353 51.92 -100.74 -106.95
C GLN A 353 53.06 -101.34 -106.11
N LYS A 354 53.71 -102.41 -106.58
CA LYS A 354 54.85 -103.02 -105.87
C LYS A 354 56.12 -102.14 -105.84
N ASP A 355 56.09 -100.99 -106.50
CA ASP A 355 57.08 -99.91 -106.34
C ASP A 355 56.50 -98.75 -105.50
N SER A 356 56.12 -99.12 -104.27
CA SER A 356 56.41 -98.43 -102.99
C SER A 356 55.95 -96.98 -102.75
N ALA A 357 54.82 -96.88 -102.02
CA ALA A 357 54.61 -96.25 -100.70
C ALA A 357 55.40 -94.98 -100.30
N GLY A 358 54.70 -93.94 -99.79
CA GLY A 358 55.39 -92.80 -99.17
C GLY A 358 54.58 -91.58 -98.75
N TRP A 359 53.45 -91.77 -98.08
CA TRP A 359 52.91 -90.88 -97.03
C TRP A 359 53.97 -90.01 -96.29
N PHE A 360 54.06 -88.70 -96.56
CA PHE A 360 54.23 -87.62 -95.56
C PHE A 360 54.37 -86.24 -96.21
N SER A 361 53.95 -85.25 -95.41
CA SER A 361 54.32 -83.83 -95.41
C SER A 361 53.64 -82.92 -96.44
N TRP A 362 52.79 -81.98 -95.99
CA TRP A 362 53.11 -80.81 -95.15
C TRP A 362 53.97 -79.77 -95.90
N LEU A 363 53.27 -78.70 -96.33
CA LEU A 363 53.59 -77.25 -96.46
C LEU A 363 52.88 -76.79 -97.75
N GLY A 364 51.96 -75.84 -97.75
CA GLY A 364 52.19 -74.45 -97.37
C GLY A 364 52.30 -73.59 -98.66
N ALA A 365 51.32 -72.71 -98.85
CA ALA A 365 51.30 -71.49 -99.69
C ALA A 365 51.25 -71.61 -101.24
N SER A 366 50.11 -71.15 -101.82
CA SER A 366 49.88 -70.19 -102.93
C SER A 366 51.00 -69.90 -103.98
N PRO A 367 50.72 -69.45 -105.22
CA PRO A 367 49.53 -69.53 -106.10
C PRO A 367 49.85 -69.98 -107.56
N GLY A 368 48.80 -70.37 -108.32
CA GLY A 368 48.75 -70.18 -109.78
C GLY A 368 49.13 -71.35 -110.70
N GLU A 369 48.13 -72.14 -111.10
CA GLU A 369 47.70 -72.37 -112.51
C GLU A 369 46.75 -73.59 -112.57
N PRO A 370 45.61 -73.50 -113.27
CA PRO A 370 44.59 -74.54 -113.32
C PRO A 370 45.00 -75.74 -114.20
N SER A 371 44.71 -76.92 -113.64
CA SER A 371 44.97 -78.26 -114.18
C SER A 371 44.26 -78.51 -115.52
N LEU A 372 44.84 -79.34 -116.38
CA LEU A 372 44.30 -79.72 -117.70
C LEU A 372 42.84 -80.21 -117.63
N ALA A 373 42.44 -80.79 -116.48
CA ALA A 373 41.06 -81.19 -116.22
C ALA A 373 40.10 -80.00 -116.14
N GLU A 374 40.49 -78.86 -115.55
CA GLU A 374 39.68 -77.64 -115.51
C GLU A 374 39.61 -76.95 -116.89
N LYS A 375 40.67 -77.03 -117.70
CA LYS A 375 40.63 -76.54 -119.09
C LYS A 375 39.74 -77.42 -119.98
N PHE A 376 39.60 -78.71 -119.68
CA PHE A 376 38.66 -79.59 -120.37
C PHE A 376 37.21 -79.28 -119.98
N VAL A 377 36.95 -78.95 -118.70
CA VAL A 377 35.61 -78.55 -118.23
C VAL A 377 35.20 -77.19 -118.80
N LEU A 378 36.10 -76.20 -118.85
CA LEU A 378 35.82 -74.91 -119.49
C LEU A 378 35.61 -75.02 -121.00
N PHE A 379 36.28 -75.96 -121.68
CA PHE A 379 36.03 -76.25 -123.10
C PHE A 379 34.62 -76.83 -123.31
N LEU A 380 34.16 -77.73 -122.43
CA LEU A 380 32.81 -78.29 -122.49
C LEU A 380 31.73 -77.24 -122.20
N GLU A 381 31.98 -76.29 -121.29
CA GLU A 381 31.05 -75.20 -121.02
C GLU A 381 30.96 -74.20 -122.19
N GLN A 382 32.07 -73.93 -122.88
CA GLN A 382 32.11 -72.93 -123.96
C GLN A 382 31.57 -73.45 -125.32
N GLU A 383 31.61 -74.76 -125.59
CA GLU A 383 31.01 -75.35 -126.81
C GLU A 383 29.51 -75.66 -126.66
N SER A 384 28.97 -75.66 -125.42
CA SER A 384 27.54 -75.95 -125.17
C SER A 384 26.58 -74.75 -125.35
N LEU A 385 27.11 -73.57 -125.68
CA LEU A 385 26.37 -72.31 -125.83
C LEU A 385 26.37 -71.75 -127.27
N HIS A 386 26.53 -72.62 -128.28
CA HIS A 386 26.19 -72.34 -129.69
C HIS A 386 25.29 -73.42 -130.30
#